data_AF-A0A2N5PBT7-F1
#
_entry.id   AF-A0A2N5PBT7-F1
#
_cell.length_a   1.000
_cell.length_b   1.000
_cell.length_c   1.000
_cell.angle_alpha   90.00
_cell.angle_beta   90.00
_cell.angle_gamma   90.00
#
_symmetry.space_group_name_H-M   'P 1'
#
loop_
_entity.id
_entity.type
_entity.pdbx_description
1 polymer ?
#
loop_
_entity_poly.entity_id
_entity_poly.type
_entity_poly.pdbx_seq_one_letter_code
_entity_poly.pdbx_strand_id
1 'polypeptide(L)'
;MNVSSAFEIFSKEAPEVQKAWMEIVQKLDSTSALDHKTEELAYIAVLAAVRLESGLPFHVKMAKSSGATRNEIISSILVGLPAVGNVVIQSLPIALEAFDSE
;
A
#
# COMPACT_ATOMS: atom_id res chain seq x y z
N MET A 1 -1.07 -10.91 -7.33
CA MET A 1 -1.12 -10.00 -6.17
C MET A 1 -2.35 -10.34 -5.37
N ASN A 2 -2.21 -10.58 -4.06
CA ASN A 2 -3.33 -10.95 -3.20
C ASN A 2 -3.70 -9.74 -2.33
N VAL A 3 -5.00 -9.53 -2.13
CA VAL A 3 -5.53 -8.51 -1.21
C VAL A 3 -5.65 -9.11 0.20
N SER A 4 -5.93 -8.29 1.21
CA SER A 4 -6.08 -8.78 2.59
C SER A 4 -7.34 -9.63 2.74
N SER A 5 -7.34 -10.56 3.70
CA SER A 5 -8.53 -11.38 4.03
C SER A 5 -9.76 -10.51 4.37
N ALA A 6 -9.54 -9.36 5.02
CA ALA A 6 -10.60 -8.40 5.31
C ALA A 6 -11.20 -7.81 4.02
N PHE A 7 -10.37 -7.48 3.02
CA PHE A 7 -10.84 -6.98 1.73
C PHE A 7 -11.56 -8.06 0.92
N GLU A 8 -11.11 -9.32 0.98
CA GLU A 8 -11.81 -10.45 0.36
C GLU A 8 -13.20 -10.66 0.97
N ILE A 9 -13.30 -10.64 2.31
CA ILE A 9 -14.58 -10.74 3.02
C ILE A 9 -15.47 -9.54 2.68
N PHE A 10 -14.92 -8.31 2.62
CA PHE A 10 -15.67 -7.12 2.22
C PHE A 10 -16.28 -7.28 0.82
N SER A 11 -15.49 -7.78 -0.14
CA SER A 11 -15.97 -8.04 -1.51
C SER A 11 -17.08 -9.10 -1.56
N LYS A 12 -17.04 -10.09 -0.67
CA LYS A 12 -18.02 -11.19 -0.63
C LYS A 12 -19.32 -10.81 0.08
N GLU A 13 -19.21 -10.15 1.23
CA GLU A 13 -20.35 -9.91 2.12
C GLU A 13 -21.06 -8.58 1.85
N ALA A 14 -20.39 -7.61 1.21
CA ALA A 14 -20.98 -6.31 0.86
C ALA A 14 -20.64 -5.87 -0.59
N PRO A 15 -21.01 -6.67 -1.61
CA PRO A 15 -20.54 -6.48 -2.99
C PRO A 15 -20.98 -5.15 -3.63
N GLU A 16 -22.18 -4.65 -3.33
CA GLU A 16 -22.65 -3.37 -3.87
C GLU A 16 -21.86 -2.17 -3.32
N VAL A 17 -21.55 -2.21 -2.01
CA VAL A 17 -20.71 -1.18 -1.36
C VAL A 17 -19.27 -1.28 -1.86
N GLN A 18 -18.75 -2.50 -2.03
CA GLN A 18 -17.42 -2.72 -2.57
C GLN A 18 -17.30 -2.21 -4.01
N LYS A 19 -18.32 -2.41 -4.85
CA LYS A 19 -18.34 -1.86 -6.21
C LYS A 19 -18.26 -0.33 -6.20
N ALA A 20 -19.11 0.33 -5.41
CA ALA A 20 -19.08 1.80 -5.29
C ALA A 20 -17.73 2.31 -4.75
N TRP A 21 -17.15 1.60 -3.77
CA TRP A 21 -15.81 1.90 -3.26
C TRP A 21 -14.75 1.79 -4.37
N MET A 22 -14.78 0.74 -5.18
CA MET A 22 -13.82 0.55 -6.28
C MET A 22 -13.95 1.61 -7.37
N GLU A 23 -15.16 2.11 -7.65
CA GLU A 23 -15.35 3.23 -8.57
C GLU A 23 -14.64 4.49 -8.06
N ILE A 24 -14.68 4.75 -6.76
CA ILE A 24 -13.94 5.86 -6.13
C ILE A 24 -12.43 5.62 -6.25
N VAL A 25 -11.94 4.42 -5.90
CA VAL A 25 -10.51 4.07 -5.97
C VAL A 25 -9.97 4.25 -7.39
N GLN A 26 -10.65 3.71 -8.39
CA GLN A 26 -10.25 3.83 -9.81
C GLN A 26 -10.30 5.29 -10.28
N LYS A 27 -11.26 6.08 -9.80
CA LYS A 27 -11.34 7.48 -10.17
C LYS A 27 -10.21 8.30 -9.54
N LEU A 28 -9.85 8.03 -8.28
CA LEU A 28 -8.70 8.67 -7.63
C LEU A 28 -7.40 8.36 -8.38
N ASP A 29 -7.13 7.08 -8.64
CA ASP A 29 -5.95 6.62 -9.39
C ASP A 29 -5.86 7.26 -10.78
N SER A 30 -6.93 7.17 -11.59
CA SER A 30 -6.94 7.73 -12.95
C SER A 30 -6.92 9.27 -13.04
N THR A 31 -7.15 9.98 -11.92
CA THR A 31 -7.08 11.45 -11.87
C THR A 31 -5.85 11.98 -11.15
N SER A 32 -5.07 11.09 -10.54
CA SER A 32 -3.81 11.42 -9.90
C SER A 32 -2.84 12.03 -10.91
N ALA A 33 -2.16 13.10 -10.48
CA ALA A 33 -1.07 13.69 -11.25
C ALA A 33 0.28 12.99 -11.00
N LEU A 34 0.33 12.10 -10.00
CA LEU A 34 1.50 11.29 -9.71
C LEU A 34 1.59 10.14 -10.70
N ASP A 35 2.80 9.75 -11.07
CA ASP A 35 2.98 8.46 -11.73
C ASP A 35 2.70 7.31 -10.74
N HIS A 36 2.35 6.14 -11.28
CA HIS A 36 1.91 5.01 -10.45
C HIS A 36 2.96 4.55 -9.43
N LYS A 37 4.26 4.61 -9.76
CA LYS A 37 5.32 4.26 -8.80
C LYS A 37 5.33 5.25 -7.63
N THR A 38 5.25 6.54 -7.93
CA THR A 38 5.23 7.60 -6.93
C THR A 38 3.99 7.51 -6.05
N GLU A 39 2.83 7.20 -6.61
CA GLU A 39 1.58 7.01 -5.87
C GLU A 39 1.66 5.84 -4.89
N GLU A 40 2.13 4.67 -5.34
CA GLU A 40 2.26 3.49 -4.47
C GLU A 40 3.28 3.73 -3.34
N LEU A 41 4.42 4.38 -3.64
CA LEU A 41 5.40 4.77 -2.62
C LEU A 41 4.80 5.76 -1.61
N ALA A 42 4.00 6.73 -2.04
CA ALA A 42 3.31 7.63 -1.12
C ALA A 42 2.28 6.87 -0.27
N TYR A 43 1.54 5.95 -0.86
CA TYR A 43 0.52 5.16 -0.17
C TYR A 43 1.13 4.22 0.88
N ILE A 44 2.27 3.57 0.58
CA ILE A 44 3.02 2.76 1.55
C ILE A 44 3.42 3.59 2.79
N ALA A 45 3.84 4.84 2.60
CA ALA A 45 4.18 5.73 3.71
C ALA A 45 2.94 6.02 4.59
N VAL A 46 1.77 6.23 3.98
CA VAL A 46 0.50 6.42 4.69
C VAL A 46 0.14 5.16 5.47
N LEU A 47 0.18 3.98 4.84
CA LEU A 47 -0.11 2.70 5.50
C LEU A 47 0.79 2.47 6.72
N ALA A 48 2.08 2.75 6.60
CA ALA A 48 3.03 2.65 7.71
C ALA A 48 2.69 3.64 8.83
N ALA A 49 2.36 4.88 8.48
CA ALA A 49 2.02 5.92 9.45
C ALA A 49 0.74 5.60 10.24
N VAL A 50 -0.28 5.03 9.60
CA VAL A 50 -1.56 4.67 10.23
C VAL A 50 -1.59 3.23 10.77
N ARG A 51 -0.47 2.50 10.69
CA ARG A 51 -0.33 1.09 11.11
C ARG A 51 -1.32 0.13 10.44
N LEU A 52 -1.65 0.39 9.18
CA LEU A 52 -2.53 -0.47 8.39
C LEU A 52 -1.71 -1.53 7.64
N GLU A 53 -1.17 -2.47 8.40
CA GLU A 53 -0.19 -3.46 7.92
C GLU A 53 -0.74 -4.41 6.86
N SER A 54 -2.04 -4.73 6.93
CA SER A 54 -2.69 -5.68 6.00
C SER A 54 -2.74 -5.20 4.55
N GLY A 55 -2.58 -3.89 4.31
CA GLY A 55 -2.49 -3.32 2.96
C GLY A 55 -1.08 -3.36 2.37
N LEU A 56 -0.04 -3.45 3.20
CA LEU A 56 1.35 -3.32 2.75
C LEU A 56 1.75 -4.35 1.69
N PRO A 57 1.44 -5.66 1.82
CA PRO A 57 1.89 -6.63 0.83
C PRO A 57 1.38 -6.35 -0.58
N PHE A 58 0.14 -5.88 -0.70
CA PHE A 58 -0.46 -5.54 -1.99
C PHE A 58 0.24 -4.33 -2.62
N HIS A 59 0.34 -3.23 -1.89
CA HIS A 59 0.91 -1.97 -2.40
C HIS A 59 2.43 -2.07 -2.65
N VAL A 60 3.16 -2.86 -1.86
CA VAL A 60 4.58 -3.14 -2.13
C VAL A 60 4.76 -3.90 -3.44
N LYS A 61 3.93 -4.92 -3.71
CA LYS A 61 3.98 -5.65 -4.98
C LYS A 61 3.56 -4.76 -6.16
N MET A 62 2.64 -3.83 -5.95
CA MET A 62 2.28 -2.85 -6.97
C MET A 62 3.42 -1.88 -7.26
N ALA A 63 4.02 -1.28 -6.24
CA ALA A 63 5.21 -0.44 -6.37
C ALA A 63 6.34 -1.17 -7.11
N LYS A 64 6.64 -2.43 -6.73
CA LYS A 64 7.65 -3.28 -7.39
C LYS A 64 7.33 -3.50 -8.87
N SER A 65 6.07 -3.79 -9.19
CA SER A 65 5.61 -3.98 -10.57
C SER A 65 5.74 -2.70 -11.40
N SER A 66 5.63 -1.53 -10.76
CA SER A 66 5.85 -0.21 -11.35
C SER A 66 7.32 0.26 -11.32
N GLY A 67 8.25 -0.65 -10.99
CA GLY A 67 9.70 -0.40 -11.06
C GLY A 67 10.30 0.21 -9.80
N ALA A 68 9.59 0.22 -8.66
CA ALA A 68 10.18 0.60 -7.38
C ALA A 68 11.29 -0.37 -6.96
N THR A 69 12.37 0.19 -6.47
CA THR A 69 13.49 -0.54 -5.88
C THR A 69 13.22 -0.86 -4.42
N ARG A 70 13.91 -1.88 -3.90
CA ARG A 70 13.87 -2.25 -2.48
C ARG A 70 14.21 -1.06 -1.56
N ASN A 71 15.14 -0.20 -2.00
CA ASN A 71 15.55 0.99 -1.25
C ASN A 71 14.43 2.05 -1.25
N GLU A 72 13.72 2.25 -2.35
CA GLU A 72 12.57 3.17 -2.39
C GLU A 72 11.45 2.72 -1.43
N ILE A 73 11.20 1.41 -1.31
CA ILE A 73 10.23 0.87 -0.32
C ILE A 73 10.67 1.20 1.11
N ILE A 74 11.94 0.97 1.45
CA ILE A 74 12.49 1.29 2.78
C ILE A 74 12.38 2.80 3.03
N SER A 75 12.77 3.63 2.06
CA SER A 75 12.70 5.09 2.17
C SER A 75 11.27 5.60 2.34
N SER A 76 10.30 5.01 1.63
CA SER A 76 8.88 5.34 1.77
C SER A 76 8.38 5.09 3.20
N ILE A 77 8.74 3.96 3.81
CA ILE A 77 8.35 3.66 5.21
C ILE A 77 9.03 4.64 6.17
N LEU A 78 10.33 4.88 5.99
CA LEU A 78 11.12 5.69 6.92
C LEU A 78 10.87 7.20 6.79
N VAL A 79 10.25 7.68 5.70
CA VAL A 79 9.95 9.11 5.52
C VAL A 79 9.04 9.65 6.64
N GLY A 80 8.16 8.80 7.17
CA GLY A 80 7.27 9.15 8.27
C GLY A 80 7.94 9.17 9.65
N LEU A 81 9.12 8.56 9.80
CA LEU A 81 9.78 8.35 11.10
C LEU A 81 9.92 9.63 11.95
N PRO A 82 10.31 10.80 11.40
CA PRO A 82 10.40 12.03 12.19
C PRO A 82 9.02 12.59 12.60
N ALA A 83 7.97 12.33 11.83
CA ALA A 83 6.65 12.94 12.02
C ALA A 83 5.75 12.09 12.94
N VAL A 84 5.79 10.77 12.81
CA VAL A 84 4.91 9.84 13.55
C VAL A 84 5.66 8.92 14.52
N GLY A 85 6.99 9.05 14.59
CA GLY A 85 7.84 8.28 15.49
C GLY A 85 8.15 6.86 15.00
N ASN A 86 8.74 6.04 15.88
CA ASN A 86 9.26 4.70 15.56
C ASN A 86 8.18 3.68 15.15
N VAL A 87 6.91 4.06 15.17
CA VAL A 87 5.76 3.20 14.84
C VAL A 87 5.87 2.63 13.43
N VAL A 88 6.42 3.39 12.49
CA VAL A 88 6.55 3.01 11.08
C VAL A 88 7.49 1.82 10.87
N ILE A 89 8.42 1.54 11.80
CA ILE A 89 9.38 0.45 11.62
C ILE A 89 8.72 -0.94 11.71
N GLN A 90 7.51 -1.04 12.27
CA GLN A 90 6.73 -2.28 12.29
C GLN A 90 6.35 -2.74 10.87
N SER A 91 6.28 -1.80 9.92
CA SER A 91 6.00 -2.10 8.51
C SER A 91 7.20 -2.69 7.75
N LEU A 92 8.43 -2.52 8.24
CA LEU A 92 9.64 -2.98 7.54
C LEU A 92 9.65 -4.49 7.28
N PRO A 93 9.48 -5.40 8.27
CA PRO A 93 9.53 -6.84 7.99
C PRO A 93 8.47 -7.27 6.97
N ILE A 94 7.24 -6.75 7.09
CA ILE A 94 6.11 -7.10 6.22
C ILE A 94 6.36 -6.62 4.79
N ALA A 95 6.84 -5.38 4.63
CA ALA A 95 7.12 -4.80 3.33
C ALA A 95 8.31 -5.50 2.64
N LEU A 96 9.37 -5.82 3.38
CA LEU A 96 10.53 -6.51 2.82
C LEU A 96 10.20 -7.95 2.44
N GLU A 97 9.43 -8.67 3.25
CA GLU A 97 8.92 -10.00 2.89
C GLU A 97 8.08 -9.95 1.61
N ALA A 98 7.16 -8.97 1.51
CA ALA A 98 6.35 -8.80 0.31
C ALA A 98 7.17 -8.44 -0.93
N PHE A 99 8.20 -7.59 -0.80
CA PHE A 99 9.07 -7.20 -1.89
C PHE A 99 9.97 -8.36 -2.36
N ASP A 100 10.54 -9.11 -1.41
CA ASP A 100 11.49 -10.18 -1.67
C ASP A 100 10.77 -11.47 -2.15
N SER A 101 9.46 -11.63 -1.84
CA SER A 101 8.62 -12.69 -2.42
C SER A 101 8.42 -12.54 -3.92
N GLU A 102 8.27 -13.67 -4.62
CA GLU A 102 7.96 -13.73 -6.06
C GLU A 102 6.66 -12.97 -6.42
#